data_AF-A0A3C1PRG2-F1
#
_entry.id   AF-A0A3C1PRG2-F1
#
_cell.length_a   1.000
_cell.length_b   1.000
_cell.length_c   1.000
_cell.angle_alpha   90.00
_cell.angle_beta   90.00
_cell.angle_gamma   90.00
#
_symmetry.space_group_name_H-M   'P 1'
#
loop_
_entity.id
_entity.type
_entity.pdbx_description
1 polymer ?
#
loop_
_entity_poly.entity_id
_entity_poly.type
_entity_poly.pdbx_seq_one_letter_code
_entity_poly.pdbx_strand_id
1 'polypeptide(L)'
;MSMGNVSVFKRLLNYFISPTLVLVDLVTSAISKNFGTRPSSNSSEQDHSYLALTTIREVNWADAQEALQSIRKRVFVEEQGIDPSDEWDPADQDAIHILARHGDTAIGCARIVDLKKIGRMAVVKEVRRRNVGSKLLRFAITRIHEAGNMPTLGAQTSAMGFYASHGFLPNGPIFDDAGIPHRTMTLTGDLKKTLMPLDAESLRFDTPNLLVAIEPQTSHKEMRISIPRLSDEDASWLTPRLCCYASSHGAITLILQIPEGEVRLPLESPDNF
;
A
#
# COMPACT_ATOMS: atom_id res chain seq x y z
N MET A 1 25.61 -0.71 -33.77
CA MET A 1 26.23 0.38 -32.99
C MET A 1 25.27 0.78 -31.88
N SER A 2 25.77 0.78 -30.66
CA SER A 2 25.05 0.81 -29.37
C SER A 2 24.17 2.05 -29.18
N MET A 3 22.88 1.85 -28.88
CA MET A 3 22.02 2.87 -28.27
C MET A 3 22.39 2.94 -26.78
N GLY A 4 22.95 4.08 -26.38
CA GLY A 4 23.56 4.28 -25.06
C GLY A 4 22.60 4.12 -23.89
N ASN A 5 23.11 3.50 -22.83
CA ASN A 5 22.53 3.46 -21.49
C ASN A 5 22.08 4.86 -21.05
N VAL A 6 20.76 5.08 -21.03
CA VAL A 6 20.17 6.20 -20.31
C VAL A 6 20.13 5.80 -18.84
N SER A 7 21.12 6.26 -18.07
CA SER A 7 21.26 6.02 -16.62
C SER A 7 19.91 6.14 -15.88
N VAL A 8 19.64 5.21 -14.95
CA VAL A 8 18.56 5.23 -13.93
C VAL A 8 18.26 6.67 -13.46
N PHE A 9 19.31 7.44 -13.21
CA PHE A 9 19.27 8.83 -12.78
C PHE A 9 18.49 9.76 -13.73
N LYS A 10 18.69 9.65 -15.04
CA LYS A 10 18.00 10.47 -16.05
C LYS A 10 16.51 10.13 -16.17
N ARG A 11 16.11 8.88 -15.91
CA ARG A 11 14.70 8.47 -16.00
C ARG A 11 13.91 8.83 -14.73
N LEU A 12 14.56 8.76 -13.56
CA LEU A 12 13.98 9.29 -12.31
C LEU A 12 13.69 10.79 -12.41
N LEU A 13 14.57 11.55 -13.07
CA LEU A 13 14.37 12.98 -13.33
C LEU A 13 13.25 13.26 -14.36
N ASN A 14 13.06 12.40 -15.36
CA ASN A 14 12.06 12.61 -16.42
C ASN A 14 10.59 12.44 -15.97
N TYR A 15 10.32 11.96 -14.75
CA TYR A 15 8.96 11.95 -14.19
C TYR A 15 8.51 13.35 -13.73
N PHE A 16 9.44 14.28 -13.50
CA PHE A 16 9.18 15.64 -13.05
C PHE A 16 9.50 16.66 -14.14
N ILE A 17 8.53 17.01 -14.99
CA ILE A 17 8.56 18.29 -15.70
C ILE A 17 7.81 19.30 -14.82
N SER A 18 8.50 19.84 -13.81
CA SER A 18 8.10 21.06 -13.08
C SER A 18 9.37 21.76 -12.54
N PRO A 19 9.47 23.11 -12.55
CA PRO A 19 10.73 23.84 -12.74
C PRO A 19 11.67 23.95 -11.52
N THR A 20 11.47 23.19 -10.45
CA THR A 20 12.11 23.49 -9.15
C THR A 20 12.88 22.30 -8.61
N LEU A 21 13.97 21.94 -9.27
CA LEU A 21 14.99 21.02 -8.74
C LEU A 21 16.23 21.83 -8.34
N VAL A 22 16.57 21.80 -7.04
CA VAL A 22 17.88 22.24 -6.55
C VAL A 22 18.80 21.03 -6.56
N LEU A 23 19.81 21.08 -7.42
CA LEU A 23 20.93 20.13 -7.50
C LEU A 23 21.83 20.33 -6.28
N VAL A 24 22.20 19.28 -5.55
CA VAL A 24 23.29 19.36 -4.56
C VAL A 24 24.27 18.21 -4.81
N ASP A 25 25.55 18.58 -4.85
CA ASP A 25 26.70 17.85 -5.39
C ASP A 25 26.93 16.43 -4.88
N LEU A 26 27.55 15.61 -5.75
CA LEU A 26 28.16 14.32 -5.43
C LEU A 26 29.16 14.50 -4.26
N VAL A 27 28.84 13.97 -3.09
CA VAL A 27 29.83 13.71 -2.05
C VAL A 27 30.21 12.23 -2.11
N THR A 28 31.34 11.94 -2.75
CA THR A 28 32.03 10.65 -2.62
C THR A 28 32.70 10.58 -1.25
N SER A 29 32.12 9.83 -0.32
CA SER A 29 32.81 9.44 0.92
C SER A 29 32.88 7.92 1.01
N ALA A 30 34.12 7.42 1.07
CA ALA A 30 34.45 6.02 1.25
C ALA A 30 34.04 5.55 2.65
N ILE A 31 33.18 4.53 2.73
CA ILE A 31 32.73 3.97 4.01
C ILE A 31 33.76 2.95 4.50
N SER A 32 34.42 3.27 5.62
CA SER A 32 35.12 2.32 6.47
C SER A 32 34.12 1.54 7.32
N LYS A 33 34.20 0.21 7.29
CA LYS A 33 33.35 -0.71 8.06
C LYS A 33 33.69 -0.60 9.56
N ASN A 34 32.69 -0.34 10.40
CA ASN A 34 32.71 -0.71 11.81
C ASN A 34 31.33 -1.22 12.22
N PHE A 35 31.19 -2.55 12.29
CA PHE A 35 30.05 -3.20 12.94
C PHE A 35 30.24 -3.07 14.45
N GLY A 36 29.65 -2.03 15.05
CA GLY A 36 29.55 -1.88 16.49
C GLY A 36 28.40 -2.73 17.03
N THR A 37 28.71 -3.76 17.80
CA THR A 37 27.73 -4.51 18.60
C THR A 37 27.26 -3.64 19.76
N ARG A 38 25.94 -3.41 19.86
CA ARG A 38 25.28 -2.88 21.07
C ARG A 38 23.92 -3.55 21.30
N PRO A 39 23.46 -3.58 22.56
CA PRO A 39 22.85 -4.76 23.14
C PRO A 39 21.34 -4.82 22.94
N SER A 40 20.84 -6.05 22.96
CA SER A 40 19.45 -6.43 23.04
C SER A 40 18.73 -5.71 24.18
N SER A 41 17.76 -4.86 23.85
CA SER A 41 16.74 -4.38 24.78
C SER A 41 15.38 -4.94 24.38
N ASN A 42 14.80 -5.71 25.31
CA ASN A 42 13.48 -6.34 25.28
C ASN A 42 12.42 -5.59 24.47
N SER A 43 12.01 -6.16 23.34
CA SER A 43 10.73 -5.88 22.70
C SER A 43 9.77 -7.01 23.03
N SER A 44 8.64 -6.65 23.64
CA SER A 44 7.46 -7.47 23.87
C SER A 44 7.23 -8.53 22.78
N GLU A 45 7.04 -9.78 23.19
CA GLU A 45 6.55 -10.87 22.33
C GLU A 45 5.30 -10.40 21.57
N GLN A 46 5.48 -10.07 20.28
CA GLN A 46 4.34 -9.87 19.38
C GLN A 46 3.73 -11.25 19.18
N ASP A 47 2.50 -11.45 19.68
CA ASP A 47 1.76 -12.70 19.57
C ASP A 47 1.46 -13.04 18.10
N HIS A 48 2.37 -13.78 17.47
CA HIS A 48 2.29 -14.22 16.08
C HIS A 48 1.18 -15.28 15.83
N SER A 49 0.45 -15.71 16.87
CA SER A 49 -0.62 -16.74 16.78
C SER A 49 -1.73 -16.39 15.77
N TYR A 50 -2.01 -15.09 15.58
CA TYR A 50 -3.06 -14.63 14.68
C TYR A 50 -2.73 -14.82 13.19
N LEU A 51 -1.44 -14.86 12.83
CA LEU A 51 -1.02 -15.00 11.44
C LEU A 51 -1.27 -16.42 10.91
N ALA A 52 -1.11 -17.44 11.75
CA ALA A 52 -1.24 -18.85 11.37
C ALA A 52 -2.70 -19.32 11.23
N LEU A 53 -3.64 -18.69 11.95
CA LEU A 53 -5.05 -19.11 11.99
C LEU A 53 -6.01 -18.19 11.20
N THR A 54 -5.51 -17.10 10.61
CA THR A 54 -6.34 -16.24 9.77
C THR A 54 -6.53 -16.84 8.38
N THR A 55 -7.78 -17.21 8.06
CA THR A 55 -8.18 -17.67 6.73
C THR A 55 -8.92 -16.57 5.97
N ILE A 56 -8.69 -16.50 4.66
CA ILE A 56 -9.40 -15.60 3.74
C ILE A 56 -10.15 -16.46 2.73
N ARG A 57 -11.44 -16.20 2.52
CA ARG A 57 -12.26 -16.93 1.55
C ARG A 57 -13.23 -16.00 0.84
N GLU A 58 -13.50 -16.31 -0.42
CA GLU A 58 -14.66 -15.81 -1.15
C GLU A 58 -15.92 -16.42 -0.53
N VAL A 59 -16.96 -15.60 -0.36
CA VAL A 59 -18.27 -15.99 0.17
C VAL A 59 -19.37 -15.28 -0.62
N ASN A 60 -20.54 -15.90 -0.71
CA ASN A 60 -21.73 -15.25 -1.23
C ASN A 60 -22.42 -14.44 -0.14
N TRP A 61 -23.13 -13.37 -0.52
CA TRP A 61 -23.89 -12.56 0.42
C TRP A 61 -24.88 -13.40 1.23
N ALA A 62 -25.70 -14.23 0.57
CA ALA A 62 -26.74 -15.04 1.22
C ALA A 62 -26.20 -15.95 2.33
N ASP A 63 -25.01 -16.52 2.16
CA ASP A 63 -24.43 -17.49 3.09
C ASP A 63 -23.68 -16.82 4.26
N ALA A 64 -23.23 -15.58 4.08
CA ALA A 64 -22.36 -14.87 5.03
C ALA A 64 -22.91 -13.52 5.49
N GLN A 65 -24.18 -13.22 5.19
CA GLN A 65 -24.80 -11.91 5.42
C GLN A 65 -24.60 -11.43 6.85
N GLU A 66 -24.91 -12.26 7.85
CA GLU A 66 -24.80 -11.88 9.26
C GLU A 66 -23.36 -11.50 9.64
N ALA A 67 -22.37 -12.27 9.19
CA ALA A 67 -20.96 -12.00 9.47
C ALA A 67 -20.48 -10.71 8.77
N LEU A 68 -20.85 -10.51 7.50
CA LEU A 68 -20.52 -9.31 6.73
C LEU A 68 -21.16 -8.07 7.34
N GLN A 69 -22.45 -8.15 7.67
CA GLN A 69 -23.20 -7.05 8.27
C GLN A 69 -22.65 -6.70 9.66
N SER A 70 -22.32 -7.71 10.48
CA SER A 70 -21.75 -7.50 11.82
C SER A 70 -20.41 -6.75 11.77
N ILE A 71 -19.50 -7.15 10.88
CA ILE A 71 -18.21 -6.45 10.70
C ILE A 71 -18.43 -5.02 10.20
N ARG A 72 -19.24 -4.85 9.15
CA ARG A 72 -19.47 -3.54 8.51
C ARG A 72 -20.17 -2.58 9.45
N LYS A 73 -21.17 -3.04 10.21
CA LYS A 73 -21.84 -2.23 11.24
C LYS A 73 -20.85 -1.74 12.30
N ARG A 74 -20.01 -2.64 12.84
CA ARG A 74 -19.01 -2.25 13.85
C ARG A 74 -18.02 -1.20 13.34
N VAL A 75 -17.59 -1.31 12.08
CA VAL A 75 -16.54 -0.44 11.51
C VAL A 75 -17.11 0.85 10.92
N PHE A 76 -18.13 0.76 10.07
CA PHE A 76 -18.65 1.90 9.32
C PHE A 76 -19.71 2.68 10.13
N VAL A 77 -20.64 1.98 10.77
CA VAL A 77 -21.72 2.64 11.52
C VAL A 77 -21.26 3.04 12.92
N GLU A 78 -20.84 2.07 13.74
CA GLU A 78 -20.56 2.31 15.16
C GLU A 78 -19.26 3.11 15.39
N GLU A 79 -18.22 2.82 14.60
CA GLU A 79 -16.92 3.48 14.76
C GLU A 79 -16.78 4.75 13.92
N GLN A 80 -17.18 4.73 12.65
CA GLN A 80 -17.03 5.88 11.75
C GLN A 80 -18.25 6.81 11.73
N GLY A 81 -19.38 6.40 12.31
CA GLY A 81 -20.58 7.23 12.39
C GLY A 81 -21.34 7.37 11.07
N ILE A 82 -21.12 6.47 10.10
CA ILE A 82 -21.92 6.42 8.86
C ILE A 82 -23.36 6.05 9.23
N ASP A 83 -24.34 6.74 8.64
CA ASP A 83 -25.75 6.42 8.86
C ASP A 83 -26.03 4.96 8.43
N PRO A 84 -26.69 4.14 9.26
CA PRO A 84 -27.09 2.80 8.87
C PRO A 84 -27.80 2.70 7.51
N SER A 85 -28.53 3.73 7.06
CA SER A 85 -29.20 3.74 5.76
C SER A 85 -28.24 3.87 4.58
N ASP A 86 -27.06 4.43 4.80
CA ASP A 86 -26.07 4.71 3.74
C ASP A 86 -25.09 3.55 3.53
N GLU A 87 -25.02 2.62 4.48
CA GLU A 87 -24.05 1.51 4.44
C GLU A 87 -24.46 0.38 3.48
N TRP A 88 -25.76 0.11 3.37
CA TRP A 88 -26.28 -1.02 2.60
C TRP A 88 -26.73 -0.57 1.21
N ASP A 89 -26.30 -1.27 0.17
CA ASP A 89 -26.65 -0.90 -1.21
C ASP A 89 -27.06 -2.13 -2.04
N PRO A 90 -27.78 -1.94 -3.16
CA PRO A 90 -28.24 -3.06 -3.99
C PRO A 90 -27.12 -3.96 -4.54
N ALA A 91 -25.90 -3.43 -4.70
CA ALA A 91 -24.77 -4.21 -5.20
C ALA A 91 -24.30 -5.26 -4.18
N ASP A 92 -24.74 -5.20 -2.92
CA ASP A 92 -24.43 -6.22 -1.92
C ASP A 92 -24.92 -7.62 -2.34
N GLN A 93 -26.01 -7.74 -3.08
CA GLN A 93 -26.53 -9.06 -3.47
C GLN A 93 -25.69 -9.74 -4.55
N ASP A 94 -25.19 -8.97 -5.51
CA ASP A 94 -24.50 -9.49 -6.71
C ASP A 94 -22.97 -9.42 -6.62
N ALA A 95 -22.44 -8.69 -5.65
CA ALA A 95 -21.01 -8.55 -5.47
C ALA A 95 -20.34 -9.84 -4.96
N ILE A 96 -19.06 -9.97 -5.30
CA ILE A 96 -18.20 -10.97 -4.68
C ILE A 96 -17.79 -10.45 -3.30
N HIS A 97 -18.06 -11.22 -2.25
CA HIS A 97 -17.62 -10.87 -0.89
C HIS A 97 -16.44 -11.72 -0.48
N ILE A 98 -15.54 -11.12 0.29
CA ILE A 98 -14.37 -11.77 0.86
C ILE A 98 -14.48 -11.65 2.37
N LEU A 99 -14.29 -12.75 3.07
CA LEU A 99 -14.35 -12.79 4.52
C LEU A 99 -13.03 -13.30 5.10
N ALA A 100 -12.53 -12.56 6.09
CA ALA A 100 -11.42 -12.97 6.94
C ALA A 100 -11.97 -13.58 8.22
N ARG A 101 -11.50 -14.77 8.58
CA ARG A 101 -11.82 -15.46 9.83
C ARG A 101 -10.58 -15.82 10.61
N HIS A 102 -10.65 -15.71 11.94
CA HIS A 102 -9.70 -16.30 12.88
C HIS A 102 -10.41 -17.40 13.66
N GLY A 103 -10.10 -18.67 13.37
CA GLY A 103 -10.97 -19.78 13.77
C GLY A 103 -12.38 -19.59 13.20
N ASP A 104 -13.39 -19.67 14.05
CA ASP A 104 -14.80 -19.47 13.67
C ASP A 104 -15.24 -17.99 13.65
N THR A 105 -14.41 -17.09 14.20
CA THR A 105 -14.76 -15.68 14.36
C THR A 105 -14.47 -14.90 13.09
N ALA A 106 -15.47 -14.16 12.59
CA ALA A 106 -15.30 -13.21 11.49
C ALA A 106 -14.62 -11.93 11.98
N ILE A 107 -13.50 -11.56 11.35
CA ILE A 107 -12.61 -10.48 11.81
C ILE A 107 -12.41 -9.36 10.78
N GLY A 108 -12.83 -9.57 9.53
CA GLY A 108 -12.74 -8.56 8.49
C GLY A 108 -13.41 -9.00 7.20
N CYS A 109 -13.71 -8.05 6.33
CA CYS A 109 -14.34 -8.30 5.04
C CYS A 109 -13.88 -7.32 3.97
N ALA A 110 -14.17 -7.67 2.72
CA ALA A 110 -14.05 -6.81 1.56
C ALA A 110 -15.13 -7.18 0.54
N ARG A 111 -15.40 -6.29 -0.41
CA ARG A 111 -16.35 -6.50 -1.50
C ARG A 111 -15.69 -6.16 -2.83
N ILE A 112 -15.98 -6.94 -3.87
CA ILE A 112 -15.61 -6.65 -5.26
C ILE A 112 -16.88 -6.50 -6.09
N VAL A 113 -17.04 -5.35 -6.73
CA VAL A 113 -18.12 -5.05 -7.67
C VAL A 113 -17.56 -5.07 -9.10
N ASP A 114 -18.31 -5.66 -10.03
CA ASP A 114 -17.98 -5.77 -11.46
C ASP A 114 -16.59 -6.36 -11.77
N LEU A 115 -16.06 -7.20 -10.87
CA LEU A 115 -14.70 -7.75 -10.95
C LEU A 115 -13.62 -6.67 -11.14
N LYS A 116 -13.86 -5.45 -10.63
CA LYS A 116 -12.98 -4.28 -10.82
C LYS A 116 -12.85 -3.42 -9.57
N LYS A 117 -13.98 -3.09 -8.94
CA LYS A 117 -14.02 -2.10 -7.85
C LYS A 117 -13.97 -2.80 -6.50
N ILE A 118 -12.90 -2.60 -5.75
CA ILE A 118 -12.76 -3.02 -4.35
C ILE A 118 -13.44 -1.98 -3.47
N GLY A 119 -14.23 -2.44 -2.50
CA GLY A 119 -14.92 -1.58 -1.53
C GLY A 119 -15.26 -2.33 -0.25
N ARG A 120 -15.92 -1.64 0.69
CA ARG A 120 -16.34 -2.19 1.99
C ARG A 120 -15.21 -2.95 2.72
N MET A 121 -13.98 -2.46 2.57
CA MET A 121 -12.81 -2.98 3.26
C MET A 121 -12.93 -2.64 4.75
N ALA A 122 -13.15 -3.64 5.58
CA ALA A 122 -13.35 -3.47 7.02
C ALA A 122 -12.60 -4.54 7.81
N VAL A 123 -11.90 -4.12 8.86
CA VAL A 123 -11.25 -5.01 9.83
C VAL A 123 -11.59 -4.51 11.22
N VAL A 124 -12.07 -5.41 12.09
CA VAL A 124 -12.46 -5.04 13.45
C VAL A 124 -11.25 -4.54 14.23
N LYS A 125 -11.46 -3.54 15.09
CA LYS A 125 -10.38 -2.75 15.72
C LYS A 125 -9.36 -3.60 16.47
N GLU A 126 -9.80 -4.69 17.09
CA GLU A 126 -9.00 -5.56 17.96
C GLU A 126 -7.90 -6.31 17.21
N VAL A 127 -8.07 -6.54 15.91
CA VAL A 127 -7.13 -7.31 15.06
C VAL A 127 -6.46 -6.46 13.97
N ARG A 128 -6.60 -5.13 14.01
CA ARG A 128 -5.85 -4.23 13.13
C ARG A 128 -4.36 -4.29 13.42
N ARG A 129 -3.54 -3.88 12.44
CA ARG A 129 -2.07 -4.00 12.47
C ARG A 129 -1.56 -5.45 12.60
N ARG A 130 -2.40 -6.45 12.32
CA ARG A 130 -2.04 -7.89 12.26
C ARG A 130 -2.08 -8.45 10.83
N ASN A 131 -1.85 -7.61 9.82
CA ASN A 131 -1.80 -7.96 8.39
C ASN A 131 -3.13 -8.48 7.77
N VAL A 132 -4.26 -8.44 8.49
CA VAL A 132 -5.58 -8.91 8.02
C VAL A 132 -6.06 -8.11 6.80
N GLY A 133 -5.98 -6.78 6.87
CA GLY A 133 -6.40 -5.90 5.76
C GLY A 133 -5.60 -6.16 4.49
N SER A 134 -4.28 -6.34 4.61
CA SER A 134 -3.43 -6.67 3.46
C SER A 134 -3.75 -8.05 2.89
N LYS A 135 -4.07 -9.05 3.73
CA LYS A 135 -4.51 -10.38 3.26
C LYS A 135 -5.82 -10.29 2.46
N LEU A 136 -6.80 -9.51 2.93
CA LEU A 136 -8.05 -9.23 2.22
C LEU A 136 -7.80 -8.54 0.88
N LEU A 137 -7.01 -7.46 0.89
CA LEU A 137 -6.72 -6.67 -0.31
C LEU A 137 -5.97 -7.51 -1.35
N ARG A 138 -4.98 -8.31 -0.94
CA ARG A 138 -4.27 -9.23 -1.84
C ARG A 138 -5.21 -10.23 -2.50
N PHE A 139 -6.09 -10.85 -1.73
CA PHE A 139 -7.09 -11.77 -2.28
C PHE A 139 -7.96 -11.07 -3.34
N ALA A 140 -8.41 -9.85 -3.06
CA ALA A 140 -9.22 -9.07 -4.00
C ALA A 140 -8.47 -8.72 -5.30
N ILE A 141 -7.21 -8.29 -5.18
CA ILE A 141 -6.36 -7.99 -6.34
C ILE A 141 -6.18 -9.24 -7.21
N THR A 142 -5.83 -10.38 -6.61
CA THR A 142 -5.66 -11.65 -7.33
C THR A 142 -6.94 -12.02 -8.07
N ARG A 143 -8.10 -11.96 -7.40
CA ARG A 143 -9.39 -12.30 -7.99
C ARG A 143 -9.77 -11.42 -9.19
N ILE A 144 -9.43 -10.14 -9.14
CA ILE A 144 -9.66 -9.16 -10.22
C ILE A 144 -8.70 -9.42 -11.39
N HIS A 145 -7.43 -9.71 -11.10
CA HIS A 145 -6.42 -10.02 -12.12
C HIS A 145 -6.73 -11.33 -12.85
N GLU A 146 -7.22 -12.35 -12.15
CA GLU A 146 -7.68 -13.61 -12.77
C GLU A 146 -8.83 -13.39 -13.76
N ALA A 147 -9.64 -12.34 -13.56
CA ALA A 147 -10.66 -11.90 -14.51
C ALA A 147 -10.12 -11.01 -15.65
N GLY A 148 -8.81 -10.75 -15.70
CA GLY A 148 -8.17 -9.89 -16.71
C GLY A 148 -8.43 -8.39 -16.52
N ASN A 149 -8.86 -7.98 -15.32
CA ASN A 149 -9.20 -6.60 -15.00
C ASN A 149 -8.11 -5.92 -14.15
N MET A 150 -8.19 -4.58 -14.06
CA MET A 150 -7.36 -3.78 -13.16
C MET A 150 -8.16 -3.31 -11.94
N PRO A 151 -7.64 -3.48 -10.71
CA PRO A 151 -8.31 -3.01 -9.50
C PRO A 151 -8.42 -1.50 -9.40
N THR A 152 -9.59 -1.03 -8.96
CA THR A 152 -9.82 0.35 -8.54
C THR A 152 -10.57 0.38 -7.20
N LEU A 153 -10.44 1.47 -6.45
CA LEU A 153 -11.15 1.67 -5.19
C LEU A 153 -11.33 3.17 -4.90
N GLY A 154 -12.29 3.48 -4.03
CA GLY A 154 -12.34 4.76 -3.33
C GLY A 154 -11.65 4.60 -1.99
N ALA A 155 -10.49 5.23 -1.80
CA ALA A 155 -9.78 5.22 -0.52
C ALA A 155 -10.23 6.42 0.30
N GLN A 156 -10.57 6.20 1.58
CA GLN A 156 -10.56 7.30 2.56
C GLN A 156 -9.17 7.96 2.51
N THR A 157 -9.10 9.28 2.54
CA THR A 157 -7.83 10.02 2.50
C THR A 157 -6.86 9.54 3.59
N SER A 158 -7.38 9.26 4.79
CA SER A 158 -6.64 8.67 5.92
C SER A 158 -6.09 7.25 5.66
N ALA A 159 -6.69 6.50 4.73
CA ALA A 159 -6.30 5.14 4.35
C ALA A 159 -5.48 5.08 3.06
N MET A 160 -5.22 6.21 2.38
CA MET A 160 -4.45 6.23 1.14
C MET A 160 -3.06 5.59 1.29
N GLY A 161 -2.39 5.79 2.43
CA GLY A 161 -1.07 5.18 2.67
C GLY A 161 -1.09 3.66 2.76
N PHE A 162 -2.18 3.08 3.27
CA PHE A 162 -2.38 1.64 3.25
C PHE A 162 -2.45 1.13 1.80
N TYR A 163 -3.24 1.75 0.93
CA TYR A 163 -3.36 1.33 -0.47
C TYR A 163 -2.10 1.64 -1.29
N ALA A 164 -1.44 2.76 -1.02
CA ALA A 164 -0.15 3.10 -1.63
C ALA A 164 0.93 2.04 -1.34
N SER A 165 0.94 1.48 -0.11
CA SER A 165 1.85 0.36 0.25
C SER A 165 1.57 -0.93 -0.55
N HIS A 166 0.40 -1.03 -1.19
CA HIS A 166 0.02 -2.12 -2.10
C HIS A 166 0.11 -1.70 -3.58
N GLY A 167 0.71 -0.55 -3.88
CA GLY A 167 0.98 -0.08 -5.24
C GLY A 167 -0.15 0.66 -5.93
N PHE A 168 -1.22 0.99 -5.23
CA PHE A 168 -2.25 1.88 -5.75
C PHE A 168 -1.72 3.32 -5.85
N LEU A 169 -2.14 4.02 -6.89
CA LEU A 169 -1.88 5.45 -7.07
C LEU A 169 -3.21 6.22 -7.07
N PRO A 170 -3.24 7.44 -6.52
CA PRO A 170 -4.42 8.30 -6.61
C PRO A 170 -4.74 8.65 -8.08
N ASN A 171 -6.02 8.86 -8.35
CA ASN A 171 -6.54 9.24 -9.65
C ASN A 171 -7.73 10.18 -9.45
N GLY A 172 -7.72 11.34 -10.11
CA GLY A 172 -8.80 12.33 -10.01
C GLY A 172 -8.88 13.07 -8.67
N PRO A 173 -9.90 13.91 -8.47
CA PRO A 173 -10.05 14.75 -7.28
C PRO A 173 -10.55 13.98 -6.04
N ILE A 174 -10.43 14.60 -4.87
CA ILE A 174 -11.11 14.16 -3.65
C ILE A 174 -12.63 14.35 -3.82
N PHE A 175 -13.42 13.41 -3.33
CA PHE A 175 -14.88 13.44 -3.30
C PHE A 175 -15.41 13.03 -1.92
N ASP A 176 -16.65 13.42 -1.61
CA ASP A 176 -17.34 13.01 -0.39
C ASP A 176 -18.05 11.68 -0.60
N ASP A 177 -17.88 10.75 0.35
CA ASP A 177 -18.63 9.50 0.43
C ASP A 177 -19.08 9.33 1.89
N ALA A 178 -20.39 9.50 2.13
CA ALA A 178 -21.03 9.50 3.44
C ALA A 178 -20.37 10.47 4.46
N GLY A 179 -20.00 11.69 4.03
CA GLY A 179 -19.37 12.69 4.91
C GLY A 179 -17.88 12.44 5.17
N ILE A 180 -17.28 11.44 4.52
CA ILE A 180 -15.86 11.09 4.66
C ILE A 180 -15.13 11.44 3.35
N PRO A 181 -14.01 12.18 3.41
CA PRO A 181 -13.24 12.51 2.22
C PRO A 181 -12.55 11.26 1.65
N HIS A 182 -12.86 10.96 0.40
CA HIS A 182 -12.32 9.85 -0.37
C HIS A 182 -11.61 10.32 -1.63
N ARG A 183 -10.73 9.46 -2.15
CA ARG A 183 -10.08 9.65 -3.44
C ARG A 183 -10.04 8.34 -4.20
N THR A 184 -10.29 8.39 -5.51
CA THR A 184 -10.15 7.20 -6.34
C THR A 184 -8.68 6.82 -6.40
N MET A 185 -8.38 5.54 -6.23
CA MET A 185 -7.05 4.99 -6.47
C MET A 185 -7.16 3.81 -7.43
N THR A 186 -6.14 3.66 -8.27
CA THR A 186 -6.03 2.57 -9.24
C THR A 186 -4.72 1.85 -9.04
N LEU A 187 -4.78 0.52 -9.11
CA LEU A 187 -3.56 -0.25 -9.26
C LEU A 187 -3.15 -0.10 -10.73
N THR A 188 -1.99 0.51 -10.99
CA THR A 188 -1.47 0.68 -12.35
C THR A 188 -0.29 -0.26 -12.61
N GLY A 189 0.11 -0.41 -13.86
CA GLY A 189 1.35 -1.11 -14.23
C GLY A 189 1.19 -2.61 -14.57
N ASP A 190 2.33 -3.31 -14.61
CA ASP A 190 2.40 -4.72 -15.01
C ASP A 190 1.71 -5.61 -13.97
N LEU A 191 0.72 -6.39 -14.40
CA LEU A 191 -0.01 -7.37 -13.59
C LEU A 191 0.90 -8.38 -12.89
N LYS A 192 2.13 -8.57 -13.39
CA LYS A 192 3.18 -9.44 -12.82
C LYS A 192 4.03 -8.73 -11.76
N LYS A 193 3.94 -7.41 -11.65
CA LYS A 193 4.72 -6.59 -10.70
C LYS A 193 3.75 -5.97 -9.71
N THR A 194 3.69 -6.54 -8.51
CA THR A 194 2.85 -5.99 -7.43
C THR A 194 3.69 -5.61 -6.23
N LEU A 195 3.28 -4.53 -5.58
CA LEU A 195 3.84 -4.04 -4.33
C LEU A 195 3.17 -4.79 -3.19
N MET A 196 3.95 -5.43 -2.33
CA MET A 196 3.41 -6.18 -1.20
C MET A 196 4.10 -5.73 0.11
N PRO A 197 3.36 -5.38 1.17
CA PRO A 197 3.95 -5.25 2.49
C PRO A 197 4.21 -6.64 3.08
N LEU A 198 5.44 -6.87 3.60
CA LEU A 198 5.76 -8.10 4.34
C LEU A 198 5.18 -8.01 5.75
N ASP A 199 5.43 -6.89 6.43
CA ASP A 199 4.98 -6.57 7.78
C ASP A 199 4.87 -5.04 8.00
N ALA A 200 4.67 -4.62 9.25
CA ALA A 200 4.44 -3.21 9.62
C ALA A 200 5.70 -2.33 9.54
N GLU A 201 6.89 -2.92 9.46
CA GLU A 201 8.18 -2.22 9.51
C GLU A 201 9.05 -2.49 8.27
N SER A 202 8.64 -3.42 7.39
CA SER A 202 9.32 -3.82 6.17
C SER A 202 8.37 -3.96 4.98
N LEU A 203 8.59 -3.21 3.90
CA LEU A 203 7.99 -3.52 2.58
C LEU A 203 8.90 -4.51 1.86
N ARG A 204 8.37 -5.64 1.37
CA ARG A 204 9.09 -6.53 0.43
C ARG A 204 8.31 -6.64 -0.86
N PHE A 205 8.92 -6.20 -1.94
CA PHE A 205 8.34 -6.30 -3.27
C PHE A 205 8.22 -7.76 -3.67
N ASP A 206 7.01 -8.17 -4.06
CA ASP A 206 6.80 -9.49 -4.64
C ASP A 206 7.03 -9.39 -6.15
N THR A 207 8.31 -9.26 -6.50
CA THR A 207 8.75 -9.70 -7.81
C THR A 207 9.82 -10.76 -7.59
N PRO A 208 9.93 -11.78 -8.46
CA PRO A 208 10.94 -12.83 -8.30
C PRO A 208 12.39 -12.31 -8.21
N ASN A 209 12.64 -11.06 -8.65
CA ASN A 209 13.99 -10.51 -8.84
C ASN A 209 14.30 -9.25 -8.02
N LEU A 210 13.32 -8.58 -7.40
CA LEU A 210 13.52 -7.31 -6.68
C LEU A 210 13.35 -7.49 -5.17
N LEU A 211 14.44 -7.82 -4.46
CA LEU A 211 14.49 -7.70 -3.01
C LEU A 211 14.79 -6.25 -2.64
N VAL A 212 13.84 -5.57 -2.02
CA VAL A 212 14.04 -4.24 -1.42
C VAL A 212 13.84 -4.37 0.07
N ALA A 213 14.73 -3.75 0.84
CA ALA A 213 14.60 -3.61 2.28
C ALA A 213 14.44 -2.13 2.58
N ILE A 214 13.28 -1.75 3.11
CA ILE A 214 13.05 -0.38 3.57
C ILE A 214 13.48 -0.30 5.02
N GLU A 215 14.42 0.57 5.34
CA GLU A 215 14.71 0.98 6.71
C GLU A 215 14.07 2.35 6.92
N PRO A 216 12.83 2.44 7.45
CA PRO A 216 12.20 3.73 7.65
C PRO A 216 12.94 4.50 8.76
N GLN A 217 13.84 5.39 8.33
CA GLN A 217 14.43 6.41 9.20
C GLN A 217 13.55 7.66 9.10
N THR A 218 12.52 7.78 9.96
CA THR A 218 11.59 8.91 10.00
C THR A 218 12.15 10.10 10.79
N SER A 219 13.48 10.30 10.77
CA SER A 219 14.08 11.50 11.34
C SER A 219 13.92 12.66 10.34
N HIS A 220 13.22 13.72 10.74
CA HIS A 220 13.15 15.02 10.05
C HIS A 220 12.24 15.17 8.82
N LYS A 221 11.11 14.44 8.75
CA LYS A 221 10.18 14.45 7.58
C LYS A 221 10.83 13.94 6.28
N GLU A 222 11.98 13.28 6.40
CA GLU A 222 12.58 12.53 5.31
C GLU A 222 12.23 11.05 5.50
N MET A 223 12.04 10.33 4.39
CA MET A 223 11.95 8.88 4.39
C MET A 223 13.07 8.33 3.53
N ARG A 224 13.93 7.49 4.11
CA ARG A 224 15.01 6.81 3.36
C ARG A 224 14.59 5.38 3.01
N ILE A 225 14.86 4.98 1.77
CA ILE A 225 14.57 3.63 1.25
C ILE A 225 15.80 3.11 0.50
N SER A 226 16.30 1.93 0.88
CA SER A 226 17.47 1.31 0.25
C SER A 226 17.05 0.22 -0.74
N ILE A 227 17.43 0.40 -2.00
CA ILE A 227 17.09 -0.49 -3.12
C ILE A 227 18.39 -0.96 -3.79
N PRO A 228 19.14 -1.90 -3.18
CA PRO A 228 20.49 -2.28 -3.64
C PRO A 228 20.52 -3.02 -4.97
N ARG A 229 19.37 -3.34 -5.56
CA ARG A 229 19.24 -4.02 -6.85
C ARG A 229 18.06 -3.43 -7.63
N LEU A 230 18.12 -2.16 -8.00
CA LEU A 230 17.09 -1.52 -8.82
C LEU A 230 17.45 -1.60 -10.31
N SER A 231 16.58 -2.17 -11.14
CA SER A 231 16.74 -2.12 -12.60
C SER A 231 16.09 -0.85 -13.19
N ASP A 232 16.52 -0.44 -14.39
CA ASP A 232 15.93 0.69 -15.14
C ASP A 232 14.43 0.51 -15.40
N GLU A 233 14.02 -0.73 -15.67
CA GLU A 233 12.62 -1.09 -15.95
C GLU A 233 11.76 -0.96 -14.70
N ASP A 234 12.29 -1.39 -13.55
CA ASP A 234 11.57 -1.35 -12.29
C ASP A 234 11.53 0.05 -11.69
N ALA A 235 12.55 0.89 -11.90
CA ALA A 235 12.61 2.25 -11.38
C ALA A 235 11.42 3.12 -11.83
N SER A 236 11.07 3.06 -13.12
CA SER A 236 9.96 3.87 -13.69
C SER A 236 8.61 3.51 -13.06
N TRP A 237 8.36 2.22 -12.90
CA TRP A 237 7.13 1.74 -12.26
C TRP A 237 7.15 2.00 -10.76
N LEU A 238 8.28 1.79 -10.09
CA LEU A 238 8.37 1.81 -8.65
C LEU A 238 8.31 3.21 -8.04
N THR A 239 8.94 4.18 -8.70
CA THR A 239 9.15 5.53 -8.13
C THR A 239 7.85 6.22 -7.72
N PRO A 240 6.80 6.31 -8.57
CA PRO A 240 5.55 6.97 -8.18
C PRO A 240 4.90 6.33 -6.95
N ARG A 241 5.04 5.02 -6.79
CA ARG A 241 4.48 4.26 -5.65
C ARG A 241 5.25 4.52 -4.37
N LEU A 242 6.58 4.58 -4.44
CA LEU A 242 7.41 4.95 -3.30
C LEU A 242 7.18 6.40 -2.88
N CYS A 243 7.02 7.32 -3.84
CA CYS A 243 6.68 8.70 -3.55
C CYS A 243 5.31 8.81 -2.86
N CYS A 244 4.30 8.11 -3.38
CA CYS A 244 2.97 8.05 -2.78
C CYS A 244 3.01 7.44 -1.37
N TYR A 245 3.75 6.33 -1.19
CA TYR A 245 3.97 5.70 0.11
C TYR A 245 4.64 6.67 1.10
N ALA A 246 5.74 7.30 0.72
CA ALA A 246 6.46 8.22 1.58
C ALA A 246 5.60 9.43 1.98
N SER A 247 4.91 10.03 1.01
CA SER A 247 4.05 11.20 1.24
C SER A 247 2.86 10.87 2.15
N SER A 248 2.21 9.73 1.92
CA SER A 248 1.10 9.25 2.77
C SER A 248 1.52 8.85 4.20
N HIS A 249 2.82 8.69 4.46
CA HIS A 249 3.39 8.48 5.80
C HIS A 249 4.03 9.76 6.37
N GLY A 250 3.73 10.92 5.78
CA GLY A 250 4.11 12.24 6.29
C GLY A 250 5.51 12.71 5.92
N ALA A 251 6.20 12.03 5.00
CA ALA A 251 7.48 12.50 4.48
C ALA A 251 7.25 13.66 3.48
N ILE A 252 8.12 14.66 3.53
CA ILE A 252 8.21 15.74 2.53
C ILE A 252 9.36 15.51 1.54
N THR A 253 10.23 14.54 1.84
CA THR A 253 11.34 14.16 0.97
C THR A 253 11.54 12.65 1.05
N LEU A 254 11.60 12.00 -0.10
CA LEU A 254 11.97 10.61 -0.24
C LEU A 254 13.43 10.53 -0.69
N ILE A 255 14.23 9.76 0.05
CA ILE A 255 15.64 9.50 -0.24
C ILE A 255 15.78 8.04 -0.67
N LEU A 256 16.10 7.80 -1.93
CA LEU A 256 16.36 6.47 -2.47
C LEU A 256 17.86 6.21 -2.49
N GLN A 257 18.31 5.18 -1.78
CA GLN A 257 19.67 4.68 -1.85
C GLN A 257 19.72 3.50 -2.84
N ILE A 258 20.23 3.75 -4.04
CA ILE A 258 20.29 2.80 -5.17
C ILE A 258 21.76 2.45 -5.50
N PRO A 259 22.06 1.45 -6.35
CA PRO A 259 23.44 1.07 -6.66
C PRO A 259 24.30 2.23 -7.20
N GLU A 260 23.69 3.15 -7.94
CA GLU A 260 24.33 4.30 -8.55
C GLU A 260 24.56 5.48 -7.58
N GLY A 261 23.96 5.45 -6.38
CA GLY A 261 24.09 6.51 -5.38
C GLY A 261 22.79 6.85 -4.65
N GLU A 262 22.73 8.07 -4.12
CA GLU A 262 21.55 8.61 -3.42
C GLU A 262 20.74 9.51 -4.38
N VAL A 263 19.42 9.34 -4.40
CA VAL A 263 18.47 10.20 -5.12
C VAL A 263 17.51 10.80 -4.11
N ARG A 264 17.35 12.13 -4.12
CA ARG A 264 16.43 12.86 -3.24
C ARG A 264 15.26 13.39 -4.07
N LEU A 265 14.05 13.04 -3.66
CA LEU A 265 12.81 13.36 -4.34
C LEU A 265 11.94 14.23 -3.40
N PRO A 266 11.73 15.52 -3.69
CA PRO A 266 10.76 16.31 -2.96
C PRO A 266 9.35 15.74 -3.22
N LEU A 267 8.55 15.67 -2.16
CA LEU A 267 7.21 15.09 -2.22
C LEU A 267 6.16 16.19 -2.14
N GLU A 268 5.15 16.09 -2.99
CA GLU A 268 3.93 16.87 -2.84
C GLU A 268 3.03 16.26 -1.75
N SER A 269 2.09 17.05 -1.21
CA SER A 269 1.06 16.53 -0.30
C SER A 269 0.29 15.39 -0.98
N PRO A 270 -0.15 14.33 -0.27
CA PRO A 270 -0.99 13.28 -0.83
C PRO A 270 -2.25 13.80 -1.54
N ASP A 271 -2.73 14.97 -1.12
CA ASP A 271 -3.88 15.66 -1.72
C ASP A 271 -3.59 16.23 -3.11
N ASN A 272 -2.30 16.47 -3.43
CA ASN A 272 -1.84 17.09 -4.68
C ASN A 272 -1.28 16.07 -5.69
N PHE A 273 -1.07 14.81 -5.27
CA PHE A 273 -0.62 13.73 -6.16
C PHE A 273 -1.56 13.47 -7.33
#